data_AF-A0A1I7N660-F1
#
_entry.id   AF-A0A1I7N660-F1
#
_cell.length_a   1.000
_cell.length_b   1.000
_cell.length_c   1.000
_cell.angle_alpha   90.00
_cell.angle_beta   90.00
_cell.angle_gamma   90.00
#
_symmetry.space_group_name_H-M   'P 1'
#
loop_
_entity.id
_entity.type
_entity.pdbx_description
1 polymer ?
#
loop_
_entity_poly.entity_id
_entity_poly.type
_entity_poly.pdbx_seq_one_letter_code
_entity_poly.pdbx_strand_id
1 'polypeptide(L)'
;MNTHNLSAPGHLFLGSDIQTARALGARRFSSAAKAVRFAMEQAAPVSLRGAMLLVGEESLGPDQIRSLHRQMEKIGQARRSHQ
;
A
#
# COMPACT_ATOMS: atom_id res chain seq x y z
N MET A 1 -14.25 5.47 8.09
CA MET A 1 -13.35 5.69 9.24
C MET A 1 -12.22 4.69 9.07
N ASN A 2 -11.08 4.95 8.44
CA ASN A 2 -10.34 6.18 8.19
C ASN A 2 -9.55 6.04 6.88
N THR A 3 -9.90 6.77 5.83
CA THR A 3 -9.10 6.88 4.58
C THR A 3 -7.89 7.78 4.77
N HIS A 4 -7.27 7.72 5.96
CA HIS A 4 -6.33 8.73 6.45
C HIS A 4 -5.14 8.80 5.50
N ASN A 5 -5.16 9.93 4.78
CA ASN A 5 -4.09 10.45 3.98
C ASN A 5 -3.44 9.47 2.98
N LEU A 6 -4.28 8.82 2.17
CA LEU A 6 -3.80 8.16 0.94
C LEU A 6 -3.03 9.13 0.01
N SER A 7 -3.23 10.43 0.18
CA SER A 7 -2.53 11.52 -0.52
C SER A 7 -1.19 11.88 0.10
N ALA A 8 -0.90 11.49 1.35
CA ALA A 8 0.37 11.77 2.01
C ALA A 8 1.48 10.85 1.48
N PRO A 9 2.74 11.35 1.46
CA PRO A 9 3.87 10.54 1.10
C PRO A 9 4.01 9.34 2.03
N GLY A 10 4.31 8.19 1.43
CA GLY A 10 4.45 6.92 2.13
C GLY A 10 5.74 6.19 1.75
N HIS A 11 6.28 5.42 2.67
CA HIS A 11 7.44 4.55 2.46
C HIS A 11 6.97 3.10 2.47
N LEU A 12 7.11 2.43 1.33
CA LEU A 12 6.74 1.03 1.16
C LEU A 12 7.96 0.15 1.24
N PHE A 13 7.95 -0.79 2.17
CA PHE A 13 8.92 -1.85 2.29
C PHE A 13 8.35 -3.09 1.61
N LEU A 14 9.06 -3.63 0.63
CA LEU A 14 8.68 -4.83 -0.11
C LEU A 14 9.74 -5.91 0.10
N GLY A 15 9.30 -7.12 0.40
CA GLY A 15 10.18 -8.26 0.55
C GLY A 15 9.40 -9.48 0.97
N SER A 16 9.94 -10.67 0.68
CA SER A 16 9.32 -11.93 1.11
C SER A 16 9.13 -11.98 2.63
N ASP A 17 10.03 -11.32 3.36
CA ASP A 17 10.06 -11.25 4.82
C ASP A 17 10.45 -9.84 5.27
N ILE A 18 10.12 -9.48 6.51
CA ILE A 18 10.42 -8.15 7.07
C ILE A 18 11.93 -7.84 7.08
N GLN A 19 12.77 -8.86 7.22
CA GLN A 19 14.23 -8.73 7.15
C GLN A 19 14.68 -8.35 5.75
N THR A 20 14.19 -9.06 4.73
CA THR A 20 14.45 -8.77 3.31
C THR A 20 13.89 -7.40 2.93
N ALA A 21 12.70 -7.05 3.41
CA ALA A 21 12.08 -5.75 3.13
C ALA A 21 12.89 -4.59 3.75
N ARG A 22 13.49 -4.79 4.92
CA ARG A 22 14.43 -3.83 5.52
C ARG A 22 15.75 -3.76 4.77
N ALA A 23 16.30 -4.90 4.34
CA ALA A 23 17.55 -4.97 3.59
C ALA A 23 17.45 -4.34 2.19
N LEU A 24 16.32 -4.53 1.49
CA LEU A 24 16.02 -3.88 0.22
C LEU A 24 15.72 -2.39 0.35
N GLY A 25 15.35 -1.96 1.57
CA GLY A 25 15.07 -0.58 1.90
C GLY A 25 13.65 -0.13 1.56
N ALA A 26 13.25 0.99 2.15
CA ALA A 26 11.95 1.58 1.92
C ALA A 26 11.92 2.31 0.57
N ARG A 27 10.95 1.98 -0.27
CA ARG A 27 10.65 2.75 -1.47
C ARG A 27 9.74 3.91 -1.11
N ARG A 28 10.24 5.14 -1.27
CA ARG A 28 9.45 6.36 -1.07
C ARG A 28 8.49 6.57 -2.24
N PHE A 29 7.24 6.84 -1.92
CA PHE A 29 6.20 7.21 -2.86
C PHE A 29 5.67 8.60 -2.54
N SER A 30 5.25 9.31 -3.59
CA SER A 30 4.59 10.62 -3.47
C SER A 30 3.28 10.53 -2.69
N SER A 31 2.62 9.37 -2.71
CA SER A 31 1.37 9.15 -2.01
C SER A 31 1.20 7.68 -1.58
N ALA A 32 0.55 7.44 -0.45
CA ALA A 32 0.26 6.11 0.06
C ALA A 32 -0.66 5.31 -0.88
N ALA A 33 -1.59 5.96 -1.60
CA ALA A 33 -2.36 5.31 -2.66
C ALA A 33 -1.48 4.71 -3.76
N LYS A 34 -0.44 5.43 -4.20
CA LYS A 34 0.52 4.92 -5.18
C LYS A 34 1.33 3.76 -4.63
N ALA A 35 1.72 3.83 -3.36
CA ALA A 35 2.44 2.74 -2.70
C ALA A 35 1.58 1.46 -2.64
N VAL A 36 0.33 1.56 -2.18
CA VAL A 36 -0.61 0.41 -2.11
C VAL A 36 -0.85 -0.20 -3.49
N ARG A 37 -1.08 0.65 -4.50
CA ARG A 37 -1.29 0.20 -5.87
C ARG A 37 -0.04 -0.47 -6.44
N PHE A 38 1.13 0.10 -6.22
CA PHE A 38 2.41 -0.51 -6.61
C PHE A 38 2.64 -1.86 -5.91
N ALA A 39 2.34 -1.95 -4.61
CA ALA A 39 2.44 -3.20 -3.88
C ALA A 39 1.54 -4.30 -4.47
N MET A 40 0.34 -3.95 -4.93
CA MET A 40 -0.64 -4.92 -5.45
C MET A 40 -0.45 -5.24 -6.94
N GLU A 41 -0.06 -4.26 -7.76
CA GLU A 41 0.12 -4.45 -9.21
C GLU A 41 1.54 -4.89 -9.59
N GLN A 42 2.58 -4.42 -8.89
CA GLN A 42 3.97 -4.67 -9.26
C GLN A 42 4.70 -5.62 -8.32
N ALA A 43 4.27 -5.78 -7.06
CA ALA A 43 4.92 -6.74 -6.18
C ALA A 43 4.40 -8.16 -6.45
N ALA A 44 5.32 -9.12 -6.56
CA ALA A 44 4.96 -10.52 -6.59
C ALA A 44 4.19 -10.88 -5.30
N PRO A 45 3.17 -11.77 -5.35
CA PRO A 45 2.34 -12.13 -4.20
C PRO A 45 3.13 -12.63 -2.99
N VAL A 46 4.34 -13.16 -3.20
CA VAL A 46 5.26 -13.57 -2.13
C VAL A 46 5.91 -12.39 -1.39
N SER A 47 6.22 -11.29 -2.09
CA SER A 47 6.79 -10.06 -1.48
C SER A 47 5.77 -9.21 -0.74
N LEU A 48 4.48 -9.53 -0.89
CA LEU A 48 3.39 -8.88 -0.18
C LEU A 48 3.24 -9.42 1.25
N ARG A 49 3.75 -10.62 1.56
CA ARG A 49 3.67 -11.21 2.90
C ARG A 49 4.48 -10.43 3.94
N GLY A 50 5.66 -9.96 3.57
CA GLY A 50 6.50 -9.10 4.41
C GLY A 50 6.32 -7.60 4.16
N ALA A 51 5.31 -7.20 3.39
CA ALA A 51 5.14 -5.80 3.00
C ALA A 51 4.66 -4.93 4.17
N MET A 52 5.26 -3.75 4.30
CA MET A 52 4.89 -2.75 5.29
C MET A 52 4.87 -1.37 4.64
N LEU A 53 3.83 -0.59 4.90
CA LEU A 53 3.68 0.76 4.37
C LEU A 53 3.65 1.75 5.52
N LEU A 54 4.62 2.64 5.60
CA LEU A 54 4.67 3.72 6.57
C LEU A 54 4.13 5.01 5.92
N VAL A 55 3.10 5.62 6.50
CA VAL A 55 2.49 6.86 6.02
C VAL A 55 2.57 7.89 7.14
N GLY A 56 3.53 8.82 7.04
CA GLY A 56 3.85 9.70 8.17
C GLY A 56 4.30 8.89 9.39
N GLU A 57 3.46 8.88 10.43
CA GLU A 57 3.67 8.17 11.70
C GLU A 57 2.91 6.84 11.78
N GLU A 58 2.02 6.56 10.83
CA GLU A 58 1.22 5.33 10.81
C GLU A 58 1.90 4.22 10.01
N SER A 59 2.09 3.06 10.63
CA SER A 59 2.57 1.85 9.94
C SER A 59 1.41 0.91 9.62
N LEU A 60 1.21 0.66 8.33
CA LEU A 60 0.22 -0.25 7.79
C LEU A 60 0.89 -1.59 7.44
N GLY A 61 0.34 -2.67 7.99
CA GLY A 61 0.75 -4.04 7.66
C GLY A 61 0.16 -4.56 6.34
N PRO A 62 0.55 -5.77 5.92
CA PRO A 62 0.14 -6.34 4.64
C PRO A 62 -1.38 -6.58 4.53
N ASP A 63 -2.03 -6.98 5.63
CA ASP A 63 -3.49 -7.10 5.70
C ASP A 63 -4.21 -5.76 5.51
N GLN A 64 -3.67 -4.70 6.12
CA GLN A 64 -4.22 -3.35 5.99
C GLN A 64 -4.04 -2.82 4.56
N ILE A 65 -2.87 -3.02 3.94
CA ILE A 65 -2.61 -2.66 2.54
C ILE A 65 -3.62 -3.36 1.61
N ARG A 66 -3.85 -4.67 1.80
CA ARG A 66 -4.82 -5.43 1.00
C ARG A 66 -6.24 -4.94 1.22
N SER A 67 -6.62 -4.65 2.45
CA SER A 67 -7.94 -4.10 2.78
C SER A 67 -8.15 -2.72 2.13
N LEU A 68 -7.16 -1.83 2.24
CA LEU A 68 -7.15 -0.51 1.63
C LEU A 68 -7.24 -0.59 0.11
N HIS A 69 -6.49 -1.49 -0.54
CA HIS A 69 -6.60 -1.69 -1.99
C HIS A 69 -8.03 -2.05 -2.41
N ARG A 70 -8.64 -3.05 -1.76
CA ARG A 70 -10.02 -3.42 -2.04
C ARG A 70 -11.00 -2.27 -1.81
N GLN A 71 -10.78 -1.47 -0.78
CA GLN A 71 -11.61 -0.31 -0.49
C GLN A 71 -11.43 0.78 -1.56
N MET A 72 -10.20 1.03 -2.02
CA MET A 72 -9.90 1.96 -3.12
C MET A 72 -10.56 1.50 -4.42
N GLU A 73 -10.53 0.20 -4.74
CA GLU A 73 -11.20 -0.37 -5.91
C GLU A 73 -12.72 -0.16 -5.84
N LYS A 74 -13.33 -0.39 -4.66
CA LYS A 74 -14.76 -0.10 -4.45
C LYS A 74 -15.09 1.38 -4.63
N ILE A 75 -14.28 2.28 -4.07
CA ILE A 75 -14.50 3.73 -4.18
C ILE A 75 -14.29 4.21 -5.63
N GLY A 76 -13.30 3.64 -6.35
CA GLY A 76 -13.03 3.94 -7.75
C GLY A 76 -14.12 3.43 -8.70
N GLN A 77 -14.69 2.25 -8.42
CA GLN A 77 -15.82 1.70 -9.19
C GLN A 77 -17.11 2.50 -8.99
N ALA A 78 -17.38 2.98 -7.77
CA ALA A 78 -18.55 3.80 -7.47
C ALA A 78 -18.57 5.14 -8.25
N ARG A 79 -17.42 5.63 -8.73
CA ARG A 79 -17.34 6.81 -9.61
C ARG A 79 -17.51 6.50 -11.09
N ARG A 80 -17.38 5.24 -11.52
CA ARG A 80 -17.54 4.83 -12.92
C ARG A 80 -18.96 4.37 -13.29
N SER A 81 -19.82 4.17 -12.30
CA SER A 81 -21.20 3.72 -12.50
C SER A 81 -22.22 4.86 -12.70
N HIS A 82 -21.81 5.99 -13.29
CA HIS A 82 -22.72 7.11 -13.58
C HIS A 82 -22.53 7.69 -14.99
N GLN A 83 -22.26 6.83 -15.97
CA GLN A 83 -22.34 7.17 -17.39
C GLN A 83 -23.57 6.51 -18.01
#